data_AF-A0A1S1LFF5-F1
#
_entry.id   AF-A0A1S1LFF5-F1
#
_cell.length_a   1.000
_cell.length_b   1.000
_cell.length_c   1.000
_cell.angle_alpha   90.00
_cell.angle_beta   90.00
_cell.angle_gamma   90.00
#
_symmetry.space_group_name_H-M   'P 1'
#
loop_
_entity.id
_entity.type
_entity.pdbx_description
1 polymer ?
#
loop_
_entity_poly.entity_id
_entity_poly.type
_entity_poly.pdbx_seq_one_letter_code
_entity_poly.pdbx_strand_id
1 'polypeptide(L)'
;MTMSAARAAFTEVLDRAADGAMTHVSRDGRICAHVVPEKALVIQGNELDVLMGAAIEEAANWLAQDAAQSGYFQAGDDIGRVFAWLWRCDPDQAARFFSVYAHKVTNTFEAQGMTRPALKVLTATLNVALGVCLTKDESREFHEYIRPRLKEWFHPFSAEELEGGDRPRDEDDPWPDATYFGKAFAKKRWRDVTRQQFVANPDRAPELGIDVDNWCRVSRVEDATVFLTHHDGSASTVSLEEAGDQFVPFQHYGPLKWPH
;
A
#
# COMPACT_ATOMS: atom_id res chain seq x y z
N MET A 1 -16.17 4.63 -33.28
CA MET A 1 -17.04 4.60 -34.47
C MET A 1 -16.51 5.58 -35.52
N THR A 2 -16.79 5.37 -36.81
CA THR A 2 -16.34 6.30 -37.86
C THR A 2 -17.13 7.61 -37.82
N MET A 3 -16.55 8.70 -38.33
CA MET A 3 -17.18 10.03 -38.40
C MET A 3 -18.52 9.98 -39.15
N SER A 4 -18.58 9.22 -40.25
CA SER A 4 -19.82 9.05 -41.02
C SER A 4 -20.91 8.33 -40.21
N ALA A 5 -20.55 7.32 -39.42
CA ALA A 5 -21.48 6.63 -38.53
C ALA A 5 -21.94 7.53 -37.37
N ALA A 6 -21.01 8.28 -36.76
CA ALA A 6 -21.33 9.22 -35.69
C ALA A 6 -22.29 10.32 -36.16
N ARG A 7 -22.11 10.81 -37.39
CA ARG A 7 -23.02 11.77 -38.00
C ARG A 7 -24.41 11.20 -38.25
N ALA A 8 -24.50 9.95 -38.71
CA ALA A 8 -25.78 9.30 -39.00
C ALA A 8 -26.57 8.96 -37.71
N ALA A 9 -25.88 8.62 -36.63
CA ALA A 9 -26.45 8.21 -35.35
C ALA A 9 -26.19 9.22 -34.22
N PHE A 10 -26.17 10.53 -34.54
CA PHE A 10 -25.70 11.55 -33.58
C PHE A 10 -26.53 11.58 -32.28
N THR A 11 -27.85 11.42 -32.38
CA THR A 11 -28.72 11.35 -31.19
C THR A 11 -28.37 10.16 -30.29
N GLU A 12 -28.17 8.97 -30.86
CA GLU A 12 -27.77 7.78 -30.09
C GLU A 12 -26.42 7.99 -29.39
N VAL A 13 -25.48 8.67 -30.05
CA VAL A 13 -24.18 9.01 -29.46
C VAL A 13 -24.34 9.95 -28.25
N LEU A 14 -25.28 10.92 -28.32
CA LEU A 14 -25.59 11.81 -27.20
C LEU A 14 -26.35 11.10 -26.08
N ASP A 15 -27.31 10.23 -26.40
CA ASP A 15 -28.06 9.45 -25.41
C ASP A 15 -27.10 8.54 -24.62
N ARG A 16 -26.17 7.88 -25.31
CA ARG A 16 -25.11 7.10 -24.67
C ARG A 16 -24.22 7.93 -23.76
N ALA A 17 -23.91 9.17 -24.14
CA ALA A 17 -23.15 10.07 -23.29
C ALA A 17 -23.94 10.52 -22.06
N ALA A 18 -25.25 10.77 -22.21
CA ALA A 18 -26.15 11.05 -21.09
C ALA A 18 -26.24 9.86 -20.11
N ASP A 19 -26.17 8.63 -20.63
CA ASP A 19 -26.12 7.39 -19.85
C ASP A 19 -24.73 7.08 -19.25
N GLY A 20 -23.76 7.98 -19.43
CA GLY A 20 -22.42 7.85 -18.83
C GLY A 20 -21.38 7.15 -19.72
N ALA A 21 -21.71 6.77 -20.95
CA ALA A 21 -20.78 6.10 -21.87
C ALA A 21 -19.98 7.10 -22.72
N MET A 22 -18.68 6.82 -22.89
CA MET A 22 -17.82 7.56 -23.82
C MET A 22 -17.90 6.98 -25.24
N THR A 23 -17.92 7.85 -26.25
CA THR A 23 -17.84 7.45 -27.66
C THR A 23 -16.62 8.08 -28.34
N HIS A 24 -15.78 7.24 -28.93
CA HIS A 24 -14.65 7.65 -29.77
C HIS A 24 -15.10 7.82 -31.23
N VAL A 25 -14.90 8.99 -31.81
CA VAL A 25 -15.18 9.28 -33.23
C VAL A 25 -13.87 9.29 -34.00
N SER A 26 -13.77 8.45 -35.03
CA SER A 26 -12.57 8.32 -35.86
C SER A 26 -12.80 8.72 -37.31
N ARG A 27 -11.79 9.29 -37.95
CA ARG A 27 -11.72 9.61 -39.38
C ARG A 27 -10.39 9.11 -39.92
N ASP A 28 -10.42 8.38 -41.03
CA ASP A 28 -9.23 7.84 -41.69
C ASP A 28 -8.31 7.05 -40.73
N GLY A 29 -8.92 6.28 -39.83
CA GLY A 29 -8.21 5.45 -38.84
C GLY A 29 -7.68 6.22 -37.62
N ARG A 30 -7.87 7.54 -37.53
CA ARG A 30 -7.44 8.35 -36.38
C ARG A 30 -8.63 8.86 -35.59
N ILE A 31 -8.51 8.90 -34.26
CA ILE A 31 -9.53 9.53 -33.41
C ILE A 31 -9.48 11.04 -33.64
N CYS A 32 -10.62 11.63 -34.00
CA CYS A 32 -10.75 13.07 -34.26
C CYS A 32 -11.67 13.79 -33.27
N ALA A 33 -12.49 13.06 -32.50
CA ALA A 33 -13.28 13.62 -31.42
C ALA A 33 -13.65 12.54 -30.38
N HIS A 34 -13.86 12.99 -29.15
CA HIS A 34 -14.48 12.21 -28.08
C HIS A 34 -15.82 12.86 -27.75
N VAL A 35 -16.89 12.06 -27.68
CA VAL A 35 -18.14 12.48 -27.05
C VAL A 35 -18.18 11.82 -25.69
N VAL A 36 -18.20 12.65 -24.65
CA VAL A 36 -18.11 12.21 -23.26
C VAL A 36 -19.36 12.66 -22.51
N PRO A 37 -19.71 11.99 -21.41
CA PRO A 37 -20.72 12.50 -20.48
C PRO A 37 -20.40 13.93 -20.03
N GLU A 38 -21.41 14.77 -19.80
CA GLU A 38 -21.22 16.16 -19.38
C GLU A 38 -20.33 16.29 -18.13
N LYS A 39 -20.46 15.34 -17.20
CA LYS A 39 -19.70 15.32 -15.95
C LYS A 39 -18.33 14.64 -16.07
N ALA A 40 -17.91 14.27 -17.27
CA ALA A 40 -16.62 13.65 -17.47
C ALA A 40 -15.50 14.67 -17.22
N LEU A 41 -14.53 14.30 -16.38
CA LEU A 41 -13.30 15.04 -16.23
C LEU A 41 -12.46 14.86 -17.51
N VAL A 42 -12.23 15.95 -18.25
CA VAL A 42 -11.34 15.95 -19.41
C VAL A 42 -9.98 16.47 -18.97
N ILE A 43 -8.98 15.59 -19.00
CA ILE A 43 -7.60 15.90 -18.61
C ILE A 43 -6.80 16.17 -19.90
N GLN A 44 -6.10 17.30 -19.99
CA GLN A 44 -5.35 17.72 -21.18
C GLN A 44 -3.91 18.12 -20.84
N GLY A 45 -3.02 17.14 -20.75
CA GLY A 45 -1.62 17.38 -20.42
C GLY A 45 -1.22 16.66 -19.14
N ASN A 46 -0.61 17.38 -18.21
CA ASN A 46 -0.03 16.81 -16.98
C ASN A 46 -0.98 16.81 -15.78
N GLU A 47 -2.26 17.18 -15.94
CA GLU A 47 -3.20 17.25 -14.82
C GLU A 47 -3.45 15.87 -14.20
N LEU A 48 -3.37 14.80 -15.01
CA LEU A 48 -3.48 13.43 -14.49
C LEU A 48 -2.32 13.14 -13.54
N ASP A 49 -1.08 13.47 -13.94
CA ASP A 49 0.10 13.27 -13.08
C ASP A 49 -0.03 14.08 -11.77
N VAL A 50 -0.55 15.30 -11.82
CA VAL A 50 -0.76 16.16 -10.63
C VAL A 50 -1.83 15.58 -9.70
N LEU A 51 -3.00 15.23 -10.24
CA LEU A 51 -4.10 14.66 -9.45
C LEU A 51 -3.71 13.31 -8.85
N MET A 52 -3.03 12.47 -9.63
CA MET A 52 -2.51 11.19 -9.17
C MET A 52 -1.44 11.37 -8.10
N GLY A 53 -0.53 12.34 -8.27
CA GLY A 53 0.49 12.65 -7.27
C GLY A 53 -0.12 13.01 -5.91
N ALA A 54 -1.15 13.86 -5.91
CA ALA A 54 -1.85 14.24 -4.68
C ALA A 54 -2.57 13.04 -4.02
N ALA A 55 -3.31 12.25 -4.80
CA ALA A 55 -4.01 11.07 -4.29
C ALA A 55 -3.03 10.01 -3.73
N ILE A 56 -1.91 9.78 -4.42
CA ILE A 56 -0.84 8.87 -3.99
C ILE A 56 -0.18 9.36 -2.70
N GLU A 57 0.08 10.66 -2.59
CA GLU A 57 0.67 11.26 -1.39
C GLU A 57 -0.24 11.13 -0.17
N GLU A 58 -1.52 11.45 -0.32
CA GLU A 58 -2.51 11.30 0.74
C GLU A 58 -2.64 9.84 1.16
N ALA A 59 -2.77 8.92 0.21
CA ALA A 59 -2.89 7.48 0.48
C ALA A 59 -1.64 6.91 1.16
N ALA A 60 -0.44 7.31 0.73
CA ALA A 60 0.81 6.86 1.35
C ALA A 60 0.93 7.33 2.80
N ASN A 61 0.56 8.59 3.08
CA ASN A 61 0.54 9.12 4.44
C ASN A 61 -0.48 8.41 5.32
N TRP A 62 -1.69 8.18 4.79
CA TRP A 62 -2.73 7.47 5.49
C TRP A 62 -2.32 6.02 5.81
N LEU A 63 -1.79 5.29 4.82
CA LEU A 63 -1.33 3.90 5.01
C LEU A 63 -0.23 3.80 6.07
N ALA A 64 0.73 4.74 6.07
CA ALA A 64 1.79 4.77 7.08
C ALA A 64 1.24 4.95 8.51
N GLN A 65 0.28 5.86 8.67
CA GLN A 65 -0.37 6.10 9.96
C GLN A 65 -1.20 4.91 10.42
N ASP A 66 -2.01 4.33 9.53
CA ASP A 66 -2.86 3.16 9.83
C ASP A 66 -2.01 1.92 10.17
N ALA A 67 -0.96 1.67 9.39
CA ALA A 67 -0.02 0.58 9.64
C ALA A 67 0.70 0.72 10.99
N ALA A 68 1.10 1.93 11.36
CA ALA A 68 1.68 2.21 12.67
C ALA A 68 0.67 2.00 13.82
N GLN A 69 -0.63 2.18 13.58
CA GLN A 69 -1.65 1.99 14.60
C GLN A 69 -1.91 0.52 14.92
N SER A 70 -2.08 -0.33 13.91
CA SER A 70 -2.59 -1.70 14.14
C SER A 70 -2.01 -2.79 13.22
N GLY A 71 -0.96 -2.45 12.46
CA GLY A 71 -0.42 -3.25 11.37
C GLY A 71 -1.14 -3.01 10.05
N TYR A 72 -0.69 -3.70 9.00
CA TYR A 72 -1.22 -3.53 7.65
C TYR A 72 -2.57 -4.25 7.49
N PHE A 73 -3.61 -3.51 7.12
CA PHE A 73 -4.93 -4.07 6.82
C PHE A 73 -5.41 -3.72 5.40
N GLN A 74 -5.37 -2.44 5.03
CA GLN A 74 -5.84 -1.95 3.74
C GLN A 74 -5.02 -0.74 3.28
N ALA A 75 -5.05 -0.43 1.99
CA ALA A 75 -4.39 0.76 1.43
C ALA A 75 -5.27 2.03 1.44
N GLY A 76 -6.55 1.91 1.79
CA GLY A 76 -7.55 2.98 1.78
C GLY A 76 -8.46 2.93 0.54
N ASP A 77 -9.76 3.13 0.75
CA ASP A 77 -10.77 2.96 -0.30
C ASP A 77 -10.54 3.88 -1.51
N ASP A 78 -10.09 5.12 -1.27
CA ASP A 78 -9.95 6.11 -2.34
C ASP A 78 -8.82 5.77 -3.31
N ILE A 79 -7.66 5.29 -2.82
CA ILE A 79 -6.60 4.81 -3.71
C ILE A 79 -7.02 3.54 -4.45
N GLY A 80 -7.84 2.70 -3.81
CA GLY A 80 -8.48 1.55 -4.46
C GLY A 80 -9.38 1.96 -5.63
N ARG A 81 -10.24 2.97 -5.45
CA ARG A 81 -11.09 3.54 -6.50
C ARG A 81 -10.28 4.12 -7.64
N VAL A 82 -9.21 4.85 -7.33
CA VAL A 82 -8.30 5.45 -8.31
C VAL A 82 -7.64 4.37 -9.17
N PHE A 83 -7.04 3.34 -8.56
CA PHE A 83 -6.42 2.24 -9.31
C PHE A 83 -7.44 1.40 -10.08
N ALA A 84 -8.64 1.18 -9.54
CA ALA A 84 -9.72 0.51 -10.26
C ALA A 84 -10.16 1.28 -11.50
N TRP A 85 -10.23 2.61 -11.41
CA TRP A 85 -10.51 3.48 -12.55
C TRP A 85 -9.38 3.43 -13.59
N LEU A 86 -8.12 3.60 -13.16
CA LEU A 86 -6.96 3.48 -14.04
C LEU A 86 -6.92 2.13 -14.75
N TRP A 87 -7.15 1.03 -14.03
CA TRP A 87 -7.17 -0.32 -14.60
C TRP A 87 -8.16 -0.46 -15.76
N ARG A 88 -9.37 0.09 -15.60
CA ARG A 88 -10.42 0.01 -16.62
C ARG A 88 -10.19 0.94 -17.81
N CYS A 89 -9.45 2.04 -17.61
CA CYS A 89 -9.19 3.03 -18.65
C CYS A 89 -7.89 2.76 -19.41
N ASP A 90 -6.80 2.51 -18.69
CA ASP A 90 -5.45 2.34 -19.21
C ASP A 90 -4.60 1.49 -18.23
N PRO A 91 -4.53 0.16 -18.46
CA PRO A 91 -3.73 -0.76 -17.67
C PRO A 91 -2.24 -0.39 -17.55
N ASP A 92 -1.64 0.20 -18.58
CA ASP A 92 -0.23 0.59 -18.55
C ASP A 92 -0.02 1.81 -17.65
N GLN A 93 -0.94 2.77 -17.66
CA GLN A 93 -0.93 3.87 -16.69
C GLN A 93 -1.18 3.38 -15.26
N ALA A 94 -2.05 2.38 -15.06
CA ALA A 94 -2.23 1.76 -13.75
C ALA A 94 -0.92 1.17 -13.23
N ALA A 95 -0.17 0.46 -14.08
CA ALA A 95 1.14 -0.09 -13.74
C ALA A 95 2.17 1.00 -13.40
N ARG A 96 2.25 2.05 -14.22
CA ARG A 96 3.14 3.20 -13.98
C ARG A 96 2.83 3.90 -12.66
N PHE A 97 1.57 4.25 -12.41
CA PHE A 97 1.18 4.93 -11.17
C PHE A 97 1.31 4.02 -9.95
N PHE A 98 1.19 2.69 -10.09
CA PHE A 98 1.47 1.77 -8.99
C PHE A 98 2.96 1.80 -8.60
N SER A 99 3.87 1.89 -9.57
CA SER A 99 5.31 2.10 -9.30
C SER A 99 5.56 3.43 -8.56
N VAL A 100 4.92 4.52 -9.00
CA VAL A 100 5.00 5.83 -8.31
C VAL A 100 4.46 5.75 -6.88
N TYR A 101 3.32 5.08 -6.69
CA TYR A 101 2.70 4.84 -5.39
C TYR A 101 3.63 4.04 -4.47
N ALA A 102 4.17 2.92 -4.95
CA ALA A 102 5.11 2.09 -4.19
C ALA A 102 6.35 2.87 -3.74
N HIS A 103 6.89 3.72 -4.62
CA HIS A 103 8.01 4.58 -4.28
C HIS A 103 7.62 5.63 -3.22
N LYS A 104 6.49 6.31 -3.39
CA LYS A 104 6.01 7.30 -2.41
C LYS A 104 5.75 6.66 -1.05
N VAL A 105 5.10 5.49 -1.01
CA VAL A 105 4.89 4.72 0.22
C VAL A 105 6.24 4.42 0.89
N THR A 106 7.24 3.96 0.14
CA THR A 106 8.57 3.69 0.68
C THR A 106 9.18 4.94 1.32
N ASN A 107 9.22 6.06 0.60
CA ASN A 107 9.77 7.32 1.10
C ASN A 107 9.00 7.84 2.33
N THR A 108 7.67 7.69 2.35
CA THR A 108 6.84 8.10 3.48
C THR A 108 7.12 7.25 4.71
N PHE A 109 7.30 5.94 4.57
CA PHE A 109 7.67 5.05 5.67
C PHE A 109 9.06 5.39 6.21
N GLU A 110 10.05 5.57 5.34
CA GLU A 110 11.41 5.95 5.71
C GLU A 110 11.44 7.31 6.43
N ALA A 111 10.71 8.30 5.95
CA ALA A 111 10.59 9.61 6.58
C ALA A 111 9.96 9.55 7.99
N GLN A 112 9.23 8.49 8.29
CA GLN A 112 8.63 8.22 9.60
C GLN A 112 9.48 7.24 10.45
N GLY A 113 10.70 6.91 10.03
CA GLY A 113 11.60 5.99 10.74
C GLY A 113 11.15 4.52 10.67
N MET A 114 10.34 4.18 9.67
CA MET A 114 9.82 2.82 9.47
C MET A 114 10.50 2.15 8.27
N THR A 115 10.58 0.82 8.31
CA THR A 115 10.99 0.03 7.14
C THR A 115 9.92 0.09 6.05
N ARG A 116 10.34 0.06 4.79
CA ARG A 116 9.40 -0.04 3.67
C ARG A 116 8.57 -1.34 3.74
N PRO A 117 7.30 -1.33 3.30
CA PRO A 117 6.57 -2.59 3.13
C PRO A 117 7.22 -3.47 2.05
N ALA A 118 7.19 -4.78 2.26
CA ALA A 118 7.46 -5.74 1.21
C ALA A 118 6.39 -5.65 0.11
N LEU A 119 6.75 -5.99 -1.14
CA LEU A 119 5.81 -5.95 -2.26
C LEU A 119 4.53 -6.74 -1.98
N LYS A 120 4.66 -7.95 -1.43
CA LYS A 120 3.53 -8.82 -1.09
C LYS A 120 2.56 -8.17 -0.11
N VAL A 121 3.08 -7.50 0.92
CA VAL A 121 2.28 -6.76 1.91
C VAL A 121 1.57 -5.59 1.24
N LEU A 122 2.29 -4.79 0.45
CA LEU A 122 1.71 -3.66 -0.27
C LEU A 122 0.60 -4.13 -1.22
N THR A 123 0.82 -5.18 -2.00
CA THR A 123 -0.19 -5.74 -2.89
C THR A 123 -1.39 -6.30 -2.15
N ALA A 124 -1.20 -6.96 -0.99
CA ALA A 124 -2.30 -7.47 -0.18
C ALA A 124 -3.18 -6.34 0.36
N THR A 125 -2.58 -5.27 0.89
CA THR A 125 -3.33 -4.09 1.37
C THR A 125 -4.06 -3.37 0.24
N LEU A 126 -3.43 -3.25 -0.95
CA LEU A 126 -4.08 -2.67 -2.11
C LEU A 126 -5.22 -3.56 -2.62
N ASN A 127 -5.07 -4.88 -2.62
CA ASN A 127 -6.13 -5.81 -3.04
C ASN A 127 -7.41 -5.64 -2.19
N VAL A 128 -7.27 -5.36 -0.89
CA VAL A 128 -8.42 -5.04 -0.04
C VAL A 128 -9.11 -3.75 -0.51
N ALA A 129 -8.34 -2.70 -0.77
CA ALA A 129 -8.86 -1.42 -1.26
C ALA A 129 -9.50 -1.52 -2.67
N LEU A 130 -8.91 -2.30 -3.58
CA LEU A 130 -9.46 -2.56 -4.92
C LEU A 130 -10.83 -3.24 -4.84
N GLY A 131 -11.06 -4.08 -3.82
CA GLY A 131 -12.32 -4.78 -3.59
C GLY A 131 -13.55 -3.86 -3.42
N VAL A 132 -13.35 -2.55 -3.23
CA VAL A 132 -14.43 -1.55 -3.23
C VAL A 132 -15.03 -1.35 -4.62
N CYS A 133 -14.27 -1.60 -5.69
CA CYS A 133 -14.68 -1.29 -7.08
C CYS A 133 -14.44 -2.42 -8.08
N LEU A 134 -13.50 -3.31 -7.79
CA LEU A 134 -13.16 -4.45 -8.64
C LEU A 134 -13.70 -5.74 -8.03
N THR A 135 -14.11 -6.65 -8.90
CA THR A 135 -14.33 -8.05 -8.52
C THR A 135 -13.02 -8.72 -8.11
N LYS A 136 -13.11 -9.91 -7.50
CA LYS A 136 -11.92 -10.71 -7.17
C LYS A 136 -11.11 -11.09 -8.40
N ASP A 137 -11.77 -11.40 -9.52
CA ASP A 137 -11.11 -11.74 -10.78
C ASP A 137 -10.42 -10.51 -11.38
N GLU A 138 -11.10 -9.36 -11.46
CA GLU A 138 -10.48 -8.11 -11.93
C GLU A 138 -9.28 -7.70 -11.06
N SER A 139 -9.38 -7.85 -9.73
CA SER A 139 -8.27 -7.51 -8.82
C SER A 139 -7.08 -8.46 -9.02
N ARG A 140 -7.33 -9.76 -9.25
CA ARG A 140 -6.28 -10.72 -9.60
C ARG A 140 -5.62 -10.33 -10.92
N GLU A 141 -6.39 -10.07 -11.96
CA GLU A 141 -5.88 -9.67 -13.29
C GLU A 141 -5.03 -8.40 -13.20
N PHE A 142 -5.48 -7.40 -12.41
CA PHE A 142 -4.72 -6.20 -12.12
C PHE A 142 -3.32 -6.52 -11.55
N HIS A 143 -3.25 -7.36 -10.51
CA HIS A 143 -1.97 -7.72 -9.88
C HIS A 143 -1.06 -8.55 -10.80
N GLU A 144 -1.63 -9.51 -11.54
CA GLU A 144 -0.91 -10.32 -12.52
C GLU A 144 -0.34 -9.47 -13.65
N TYR A 145 -1.06 -8.43 -14.07
CA TYR A 145 -0.65 -7.53 -15.14
C TYR A 145 0.47 -6.56 -14.72
N ILE A 146 0.37 -5.99 -13.52
CA ILE A 146 1.27 -4.94 -13.05
C ILE A 146 2.61 -5.51 -12.58
N ARG A 147 2.62 -6.66 -11.91
CA ARG A 147 3.85 -7.25 -11.35
C ARG A 147 5.02 -7.35 -12.34
N PRO A 148 4.88 -7.94 -13.54
CA PRO A 148 5.99 -8.00 -14.49
C PRO A 148 6.43 -6.63 -15.01
N ARG A 149 5.47 -5.69 -15.14
CA ARG A 149 5.71 -4.32 -15.63
C ARG A 149 6.40 -3.41 -14.62
N LEU A 150 6.41 -3.77 -13.34
CA LEU A 150 7.17 -3.01 -12.33
C LEU A 150 8.62 -2.84 -12.77
N LYS A 151 9.23 -3.86 -13.39
CA LYS A 151 10.62 -3.85 -13.88
C LYS A 151 10.89 -2.78 -14.95
N GLU A 152 9.85 -2.28 -15.61
CA GLU A 152 9.95 -1.25 -16.65
C GLU A 152 10.08 0.17 -16.06
N TRP A 153 9.76 0.32 -14.77
CA TRP A 153 9.70 1.59 -14.08
C TRP A 153 10.60 1.59 -12.84
N PHE A 154 10.80 2.76 -12.25
CA PHE A 154 11.53 2.85 -10.98
C PHE A 154 10.71 2.22 -9.86
N HIS A 155 11.26 1.26 -9.12
CA HIS A 155 10.60 0.62 -7.99
C HIS A 155 11.56 0.33 -6.85
N PRO A 156 11.07 0.24 -5.59
CA PRO A 156 11.91 -0.02 -4.42
C PRO A 156 12.13 -1.53 -4.13
N PHE A 157 11.53 -2.43 -4.92
CA PHE A 157 11.51 -3.88 -4.62
C PHE A 157 12.71 -4.64 -5.19
N SER A 158 13.11 -5.70 -4.49
CA SER A 158 14.15 -6.64 -4.95
C SER A 158 13.68 -7.54 -6.09
N ALA A 159 14.62 -8.19 -6.79
CA ALA A 159 14.29 -9.16 -7.84
C ALA A 159 13.45 -10.33 -7.30
N GLU A 160 13.75 -10.81 -6.09
CA GLU A 160 13.02 -11.89 -5.42
C GLU A 160 11.55 -11.52 -5.16
N GLU A 161 11.30 -10.30 -4.65
CA GLU A 161 9.94 -9.80 -4.44
C GLU A 161 9.14 -9.73 -5.75
N LEU A 162 9.77 -9.27 -6.84
CA LEU A 162 9.17 -9.17 -8.17
C LEU A 162 8.81 -10.55 -8.74
N GLU A 163 9.60 -11.58 -8.43
CA GLU A 163 9.36 -12.97 -8.83
C GLU A 163 8.29 -13.68 -7.98
N GLY A 164 7.78 -13.02 -6.92
CA GLY A 164 6.75 -13.59 -6.05
C GLY A 164 7.26 -14.05 -4.69
N GLY A 165 8.56 -13.95 -4.45
CA GLY A 165 9.18 -14.25 -3.17
C GLY A 165 8.90 -13.20 -2.10
N ASP A 166 9.39 -13.48 -0.90
CA ASP A 166 9.35 -12.53 0.22
C ASP A 166 10.51 -11.53 0.08
N ARG A 167 10.48 -10.45 0.88
CA ARG A 167 11.59 -9.50 0.93
C ARG A 167 12.82 -10.20 1.57
N PRO A 168 14.01 -10.08 0.97
CA PRO A 168 15.23 -10.57 1.59
C PRO A 168 15.38 -10.02 3.01
N ARG A 169 15.73 -10.88 3.96
CA ARG A 169 15.99 -10.48 5.35
C ARG A 169 17.46 -10.07 5.46
N ASP A 170 17.68 -8.85 5.92
CA ASP A 170 19.02 -8.35 6.24
C ASP A 170 19.37 -8.63 7.71
N GLU A 171 20.65 -8.55 8.06
CA GLU A 171 21.12 -8.79 9.45
C GLU A 171 20.47 -7.85 10.48
N ASP A 172 20.03 -6.69 10.03
CA ASP A 172 19.39 -5.65 10.82
C ASP A 172 17.85 -5.74 10.80
N ASP A 173 17.24 -6.69 10.09
CA ASP A 173 15.80 -7.00 10.13
C ASP A 173 15.56 -8.50 10.41
N PRO A 174 15.70 -8.93 11.68
CA PRO A 174 15.56 -10.35 12.03
C PRO A 174 14.11 -10.85 11.98
N TRP A 175 13.12 -9.97 11.81
CA TRP A 175 11.71 -10.31 11.91
C TRP A 175 11.08 -10.60 10.55
N PRO A 176 10.09 -11.51 10.47
CA PRO A 176 9.32 -11.68 9.25
C PRO A 176 8.45 -10.45 8.97
N ASP A 177 8.11 -10.20 7.70
CA ASP A 177 7.22 -9.10 7.31
C ASP A 177 5.74 -9.37 7.63
N ALA A 178 5.38 -10.64 7.78
CA ALA A 178 4.04 -11.08 8.15
C ALA A 178 4.08 -12.25 9.13
N THR A 179 3.03 -12.37 9.94
CA THR A 179 2.80 -13.54 10.80
C THR A 179 2.50 -14.79 9.97
N TYR A 180 2.51 -15.95 10.61
CA TYR A 180 2.07 -17.21 10.01
C TYR A 180 0.64 -17.15 9.42
N PHE A 181 -0.22 -16.28 9.96
CA PHE A 181 -1.59 -16.08 9.46
C PHE A 181 -1.70 -14.97 8.41
N GLY A 182 -0.58 -14.41 7.96
CA GLY A 182 -0.53 -13.40 6.90
C GLY A 182 -0.77 -11.96 7.37
N LYS A 183 -0.97 -11.71 8.67
CA LYS A 183 -1.06 -10.33 9.18
C LYS A 183 0.34 -9.70 9.19
N ALA A 184 0.49 -8.54 8.56
CA ALA A 184 1.76 -7.82 8.53
C ALA A 184 1.77 -6.63 9.50
N PHE A 185 2.96 -6.23 9.93
CA PHE A 185 3.14 -5.08 10.83
C PHE A 185 4.24 -4.17 10.32
N ALA A 186 4.07 -2.86 10.54
CA ALA A 186 5.16 -1.92 10.33
C ALA A 186 6.31 -2.23 11.29
N LYS A 187 7.54 -1.96 10.86
CA LYS A 187 8.74 -2.12 11.70
C LYS A 187 9.48 -0.80 11.79
N LYS A 188 10.12 -0.55 12.92
CA LYS A 188 11.02 0.60 13.14
C LYS A 188 12.28 0.13 13.87
N ARG A 189 13.33 0.94 13.94
CA ARG A 189 14.51 0.59 14.73
C ARG A 189 14.19 0.58 16.22
N TRP A 190 14.83 -0.29 16.99
CA TRP A 190 14.67 -0.31 18.45
C TRP A 190 14.95 1.04 19.11
N ARG A 191 15.91 1.82 18.59
CA ARG A 191 16.19 3.18 19.11
C ARG A 191 15.07 4.20 18.88
N ASP A 192 14.17 3.92 17.93
CA ASP A 192 13.07 4.83 17.55
C ASP A 192 11.73 4.43 18.20
N VAL A 193 11.72 3.39 19.04
CA VAL A 193 10.53 3.01 19.80
C VAL A 193 10.25 4.03 20.89
N THR A 194 8.96 4.28 21.12
CA THR A 194 8.51 5.26 22.11
C THR A 194 7.64 4.60 23.16
N ARG A 195 7.54 5.26 24.32
CA ARG A 195 6.65 4.84 25.41
C ARG A 195 5.22 4.56 24.90
N GLN A 196 4.56 3.57 25.51
CA GLN A 196 3.21 3.07 25.19
C GLN A 196 3.05 2.33 23.86
N GLN A 197 4.07 2.29 22.99
CA GLN A 197 4.02 1.41 21.83
C GLN A 197 4.07 -0.04 22.25
N PHE A 198 3.45 -0.89 21.44
CA PHE A 198 3.61 -2.33 21.51
C PHE A 198 4.64 -2.75 20.48
N VAL A 199 5.57 -3.60 20.90
CA VAL A 199 6.62 -4.17 20.07
C VAL A 199 6.56 -5.69 20.13
N ALA A 200 7.06 -6.36 19.10
CA ALA A 200 7.17 -7.82 19.13
C ALA A 200 8.05 -8.27 20.31
N ASN A 201 7.63 -9.34 21.00
CA ASN A 201 8.31 -9.87 22.17
C ASN A 201 9.67 -10.48 21.75
N PRO A 202 10.81 -9.91 22.18
CA PRO A 202 12.14 -10.39 21.79
C PRO A 202 12.39 -11.86 22.13
N ASP A 203 11.78 -12.36 23.21
CA ASP A 203 11.93 -13.75 23.67
C ASP A 203 11.27 -14.76 22.73
N ARG A 204 10.45 -14.27 21.79
CA ARG A 204 9.78 -15.07 20.76
C ARG A 204 10.42 -14.92 19.38
N ALA A 205 11.43 -14.07 19.23
CA ALA A 205 12.09 -13.89 17.94
C ALA A 205 12.69 -15.22 17.43
N PRO A 206 12.63 -15.52 16.12
CA PRO A 206 12.09 -14.70 15.04
C PRO A 206 10.59 -14.96 14.75
N GLU A 207 9.84 -15.59 15.64
CA GLU A 207 8.42 -15.86 15.46
C GLU A 207 7.59 -14.59 15.72
N LEU A 208 6.66 -14.28 14.81
CA LEU A 208 5.74 -13.16 14.95
C LEU A 208 4.30 -13.67 14.95
N GLY A 209 3.61 -13.47 16.08
CA GLY A 209 2.20 -13.83 16.27
C GLY A 209 1.31 -12.61 16.56
N ILE A 210 0.00 -12.84 16.51
CA ILE A 210 -1.00 -11.82 16.82
C ILE A 210 -1.48 -11.85 18.28
N ASP A 211 -1.19 -12.94 18.99
CA ASP A 211 -1.63 -13.16 20.36
C ASP A 211 -0.82 -12.32 21.34
N VAL A 212 -1.42 -12.00 22.49
CA VAL A 212 -0.82 -11.14 23.54
C VAL A 212 0.58 -11.57 23.96
N ASP A 213 0.90 -12.87 23.96
CA ASP A 213 2.22 -13.41 24.32
C ASP A 213 3.35 -12.98 23.38
N ASN A 214 3.00 -12.56 22.16
CA ASN A 214 3.95 -12.14 21.12
C ASN A 214 4.25 -10.64 21.17
N TRP A 215 3.66 -9.90 22.11
CA TRP A 215 3.79 -8.46 22.19
C TRP A 215 4.21 -8.04 23.59
N CYS A 216 4.96 -6.94 23.66
CA CYS A 216 5.30 -6.27 24.90
C CYS A 216 4.94 -4.78 24.79
N ARG A 217 4.51 -4.16 25.89
CA ARG A 217 4.32 -2.70 25.94
C ARG A 217 5.62 -2.02 26.37
N VAL A 218 6.05 -1.00 25.63
CA VAL A 218 7.18 -0.14 26.03
C VAL A 218 6.75 0.72 27.22
N SER A 219 7.31 0.42 28.39
CA SER A 219 6.97 1.09 29.65
C SER A 219 7.75 2.39 29.85
N ARG A 220 9.04 2.38 29.48
CA ARG A 220 9.95 3.54 29.44
C ARG A 220 11.10 3.27 28.45
N VAL A 221 11.74 4.34 28.01
CA VAL A 221 12.95 4.33 27.16
C VAL A 221 13.99 5.22 27.82
N GLU A 222 15.19 4.70 27.97
CA GLU A 222 16.38 5.40 28.49
C GLU A 222 17.49 5.33 27.43
N ASP A 223 18.53 6.17 27.53
CA ASP A 223 19.54 6.39 26.47
C ASP A 223 20.15 5.11 25.89
N ALA A 224 20.30 4.05 26.70
CA ALA A 224 20.88 2.77 26.28
C ALA A 224 19.91 1.58 26.42
N THR A 225 18.67 1.77 26.85
CA THR A 225 17.80 0.63 27.24
C THR A 225 16.31 0.91 27.03
N VAL A 226 15.62 -0.04 26.41
CA VAL A 226 14.16 -0.07 26.31
C VAL A 226 13.60 -1.02 27.36
N PHE A 227 12.63 -0.57 28.15
CA PHE A 227 11.99 -1.38 29.19
C PHE A 227 10.61 -1.85 28.73
N LEU A 228 10.39 -3.14 28.82
CA LEU A 228 9.22 -3.83 28.32
C LEU A 228 8.36 -4.38 29.46
N THR A 229 7.05 -4.29 29.31
CA THR A 229 6.07 -4.96 30.17
C THR A 229 5.34 -6.01 29.34
N HIS A 230 5.34 -7.24 29.82
CA HIS A 230 4.63 -8.36 29.24
C HIS A 230 3.17 -8.37 29.67
N HIS A 231 2.35 -9.16 28.98
CA HIS A 231 0.91 -9.24 29.26
C HIS A 231 0.60 -9.82 30.65
N ASP A 232 1.50 -10.65 31.20
CA ASP A 232 1.41 -11.26 32.53
C ASP A 232 1.91 -10.32 33.66
N GLY A 233 2.34 -9.10 33.30
CA GLY A 233 2.88 -8.11 34.22
C GLY A 233 4.38 -8.27 34.52
N SER A 234 5.05 -9.29 33.98
CA SER A 234 6.50 -9.40 34.06
C SER A 234 7.19 -8.31 33.24
N ALA A 235 8.47 -8.07 33.53
CA ALA A 235 9.27 -7.03 32.89
C ALA A 235 10.53 -7.62 32.26
N SER A 236 10.92 -7.08 31.11
CA SER A 236 12.21 -7.36 30.47
C SER A 236 12.82 -6.08 29.88
N THR A 237 14.02 -6.18 29.33
CA THR A 237 14.76 -5.05 28.77
C THR A 237 15.44 -5.43 27.46
N VAL A 238 15.64 -4.44 26.59
CA VAL A 238 16.44 -4.56 25.36
C VAL A 238 17.56 -3.53 25.40
N SER A 239 18.80 -3.98 25.18
CA SER A 239 19.98 -3.12 25.07
C SER A 239 20.01 -2.41 23.72
N LEU A 240 20.10 -1.08 23.72
CA LEU A 240 20.22 -0.29 22.48
C LEU A 240 21.64 -0.30 21.90
N GLU A 241 22.65 -0.66 22.69
CA GLU A 241 24.01 -0.88 22.17
C GLU A 241 24.07 -2.11 21.27
N GLU A 242 23.29 -3.15 21.59
CA GLU A 242 23.28 -4.42 20.88
C GLU A 242 22.24 -4.44 19.76
N ALA A 243 21.02 -3.99 20.04
CA ALA A 243 19.88 -4.12 19.14
C ALA A 243 19.38 -2.78 18.60
N GLY A 244 19.98 -1.65 18.96
CA GLY A 244 19.44 -0.32 18.65
C GLY A 244 19.25 -0.06 17.16
N ASP A 245 20.12 -0.64 16.33
CA ASP A 245 20.04 -0.59 14.87
C ASP A 245 19.21 -1.73 14.28
N GLN A 246 18.64 -2.65 15.05
CA GLN A 246 17.75 -3.69 14.50
C GLN A 246 16.32 -3.18 14.39
N PHE A 247 15.62 -3.60 13.33
CA PHE A 247 14.19 -3.39 13.19
C PHE A 247 13.40 -4.28 14.15
N VAL A 248 12.26 -3.77 14.61
CA VAL A 248 11.28 -4.50 15.40
C VAL A 248 9.86 -4.16 14.93
N PRO A 249 8.97 -5.16 14.72
CA PRO A 249 7.56 -4.93 14.48
C PRO A 249 6.93 -4.15 15.63
N PHE A 250 6.09 -3.18 15.30
CA PHE A 250 5.43 -2.34 16.30
C PHE A 250 3.99 -2.02 15.92
N GLN A 251 3.22 -1.57 16.91
CA GLN A 251 1.90 -0.97 16.74
C GLN A 251 1.59 -0.04 17.93
N HIS A 252 0.74 0.96 17.72
CA HIS A 252 0.29 1.85 18.80
C HIS A 252 -0.87 1.25 19.61
N TYR A 253 -1.76 0.52 18.96
CA TYR A 253 -2.88 -0.14 19.62
C TYR A 253 -2.46 -1.50 20.15
N GLY A 254 -2.85 -1.76 21.40
CA GLY A 254 -2.54 -3.04 22.04
C GLY A 254 -3.21 -4.20 21.30
N PRO A 255 -2.59 -5.39 21.32
CA PRO A 255 -3.22 -6.59 20.79
C PRO A 255 -4.53 -6.87 21.54
N LEU A 256 -5.45 -7.56 20.86
CA LEU A 256 -6.73 -7.95 21.44
C LEU A 256 -6.50 -8.74 22.74
N LYS A 257 -7.22 -8.39 23.80
CA LYS A 257 -7.11 -8.96 25.17
C LYS A 257 -5.92 -8.49 26.01
N TRP A 258 -5.16 -7.48 25.56
CA TRP A 258 -4.18 -6.86 26.45
C TRP A 258 -4.87 -6.18 27.65
N PRO A 259 -4.43 -6.43 28.90
CA PRO A 259 -5.02 -5.79 30.07
C PRO A 259 -4.77 -4.26 30.07
N HIS A 260 -5.83 -3.48 30.24
CA HIS A 260 -5.78 -2.01 30.24
C HIS A 260 -5.24 -1.42 31.55
#